data_AF-A0AAW6P1J0-F1
#
_entry.id   AF-A0AAW6P1J0-F1
#
_cell.length_a   1.000
_cell.length_b   1.000
_cell.length_c   1.000
_cell.angle_alpha   90.00
_cell.angle_beta   90.00
_cell.angle_gamma   90.00
#
_symmetry.space_group_name_H-M   'P 1'
#
loop_
_entity.id
_entity.type
_entity.pdbx_description
1 polymer ?
#
loop_
_entity_poly.entity_id
_entity_poly.type
_entity_poly.pdbx_seq_one_letter_code
_entity_poly.pdbx_strand_id
1 'polypeptide(L)'
;MHFLDYCNEDMGVRDGLLERLVAPFVPGRGTPPDTATRHLPYRKLFKVFDAAPEKRPALMAKYLDEWYHASRREPYIDQHALENRTDHFFYGYWSWEAAAVTWLLNIDDSSYRDKPFYPRDLMDFARRTPNDAAPSSAPPL
;
A
#
# COMPACT_ATOMS: atom_id res chain seq x y z
N MET A 1 -3.63 -13.43 -15.97
CA MET A 1 -2.59 -12.43 -15.64
C MET A 1 -1.41 -13.16 -15.02
N HIS A 2 -0.17 -12.96 -15.51
CA HIS A 2 1.02 -13.54 -14.89
C HIS A 2 1.59 -12.53 -13.91
N PHE A 3 1.65 -12.87 -12.63
CA PHE A 3 2.32 -12.05 -11.63
C PHE A 3 3.83 -12.17 -11.85
N LEU A 4 4.49 -11.04 -12.09
CA LEU A 4 5.94 -11.02 -12.26
C LEU A 4 6.61 -10.94 -10.89
N ASP A 5 6.93 -12.09 -10.31
CA ASP A 5 7.66 -12.19 -9.04
C ASP A 5 9.15 -12.47 -9.28
N TYR A 6 9.80 -11.51 -9.96
CA TYR A 6 11.15 -11.72 -10.50
C TYR A 6 12.18 -12.02 -9.39
N CYS A 7 12.73 -13.24 -9.42
CA CYS A 7 13.74 -13.79 -8.50
C CYS A 7 13.35 -13.88 -7.01
N ASN A 8 12.20 -13.37 -6.59
CA ASN A 8 11.77 -13.42 -5.19
C ASN A 8 11.52 -14.86 -4.73
N GLU A 9 10.78 -15.66 -5.52
CA GLU A 9 10.57 -17.08 -5.26
C GLU A 9 11.90 -17.86 -5.21
N ASP A 10 12.77 -17.65 -6.19
CA ASP A 10 14.08 -18.32 -6.29
C ASP A 10 15.00 -17.98 -5.11
N MET A 11 14.90 -16.75 -4.58
CA MET A 11 15.67 -16.30 -3.41
C MET A 11 14.99 -16.64 -2.08
N GLY A 12 13.82 -17.27 -2.10
CA GLY A 12 13.03 -17.56 -0.90
C GLY A 12 12.54 -16.31 -0.16
N VAL A 13 12.42 -15.18 -0.87
CA VAL A 13 12.01 -13.88 -0.32
C VAL A 13 10.56 -13.63 -0.68
N ARG A 14 9.71 -13.37 0.32
CA ARG A 14 8.33 -12.93 0.10
C ARG A 14 8.04 -11.73 0.98
N ASP A 15 7.54 -10.66 0.39
CA ASP A 15 7.18 -9.45 1.12
C ASP A 15 5.73 -9.56 1.61
N GLY A 16 5.52 -9.43 2.91
CA GLY A 16 4.20 -9.60 3.53
C GLY A 16 3.16 -8.56 3.09
N LEU A 17 3.55 -7.37 2.64
CA LEU A 17 2.60 -6.40 2.08
C LEU A 17 2.25 -6.77 0.64
N LEU A 18 3.25 -7.10 -0.18
CA LEU A 18 3.01 -7.49 -1.57
C LEU A 18 2.14 -8.75 -1.64
N GLU A 19 2.44 -9.78 -0.85
CA GLU A 19 1.65 -11.02 -0.80
C GLU A 19 0.19 -10.75 -0.40
N ARG A 20 -0.06 -9.82 0.54
CA ARG A 20 -1.43 -9.40 0.89
C ARG A 20 -2.13 -8.64 -0.24
N LEU A 21 -1.40 -7.79 -0.97
CA LEU A 21 -1.95 -7.02 -2.10
C LEU A 21 -2.31 -7.91 -3.29
N VAL A 22 -1.54 -8.97 -3.55
CA VAL A 22 -1.72 -9.81 -4.74
C VAL A 22 -2.59 -11.04 -4.48
N ALA A 23 -2.82 -11.42 -3.22
CA ALA A 23 -3.58 -12.62 -2.86
C ALA A 23 -4.93 -12.76 -3.58
N PRO A 24 -5.73 -11.70 -3.81
CA PRO A 24 -6.99 -11.85 -4.54
C PRO A 24 -6.84 -12.16 -6.04
N PHE A 25 -5.67 -11.90 -6.61
CA PHE A 25 -5.40 -12.04 -8.05
C PHE A 25 -4.53 -13.25 -8.40
N VAL A 26 -3.79 -13.78 -7.42
CA VAL A 26 -2.82 -14.86 -7.62
C VAL A 26 -3.04 -15.95 -6.56
N PRO A 27 -3.86 -16.97 -6.84
CA PRO A 27 -4.13 -18.04 -5.89
C PRO A 27 -2.89 -18.93 -5.68
N GLY A 28 -2.87 -19.70 -4.60
CA GLY A 28 -1.84 -20.71 -4.35
C GLY A 28 -0.52 -20.20 -3.77
N ARG A 29 -0.43 -18.91 -3.39
CA ARG A 29 0.78 -18.34 -2.76
C ARG A 29 0.90 -18.60 -1.24
N GLY A 30 -0.12 -19.18 -0.62
CA GLY A 30 -0.14 -19.52 0.81
C GLY A 30 -0.32 -18.32 1.72
N THR A 31 -0.02 -18.47 3.02
CA THR A 31 -0.16 -17.40 4.01
C THR A 31 0.90 -16.32 3.81
N PRO A 32 0.51 -15.03 3.68
CA PRO A 32 1.46 -13.93 3.60
C PRO A 32 2.39 -13.87 4.83
N PRO A 33 3.70 -13.63 4.66
CA PRO A 33 4.60 -13.43 5.79
C PRO A 33 4.19 -12.27 6.69
N ASP A 34 4.54 -12.35 7.97
CA ASP A 34 4.40 -11.24 8.92
C ASP A 34 5.61 -10.32 8.93
N THR A 35 6.39 -10.28 7.85
CA THR A 35 7.52 -9.35 7.65
C THR A 35 7.36 -8.64 6.30
N ALA A 36 7.75 -7.37 6.25
CA ALA A 36 7.95 -6.65 5.00
C ALA A 36 9.46 -6.46 4.79
N THR A 37 9.94 -6.56 3.55
CA THR A 37 11.36 -6.47 3.17
C THR A 37 11.98 -5.16 3.66
N ARG A 38 11.22 -4.05 3.55
CA ARG A 38 11.61 -2.73 4.05
C ARG A 38 11.04 -2.40 5.44
N HIS A 39 10.42 -3.36 6.11
CA HIS A 39 9.81 -3.23 7.43
C HIS A 39 8.87 -2.01 7.57
N LEU A 40 9.35 -0.84 8.03
CA LEU A 40 8.54 0.37 8.14
C LEU A 40 8.66 1.23 6.87
N PRO A 41 7.58 1.90 6.43
CA PRO A 41 6.27 1.97 7.08
C PRO A 41 5.39 0.74 6.81
N TYR A 42 5.72 -0.06 5.81
CA TYR A 42 4.89 -1.08 5.17
C TYR A 42 4.22 -2.09 6.11
N ARG A 43 4.97 -2.63 7.08
CA ARG A 43 4.46 -3.57 8.10
C ARG A 43 3.27 -2.99 8.89
N LYS A 44 3.18 -1.67 9.07
CA LYS A 44 2.07 -1.04 9.79
C LYS A 44 0.73 -1.25 9.09
N LEU A 45 0.70 -1.60 7.81
CA LEU A 45 -0.52 -1.89 7.06
C LEU A 45 -1.10 -3.28 7.37
N PHE A 46 -0.33 -4.21 7.95
CA PHE A 46 -0.82 -5.59 8.19
C PHE A 46 -2.06 -5.60 9.07
N LYS A 47 -2.06 -4.80 10.14
CA LYS A 47 -3.24 -4.61 11.01
C LYS A 47 -4.48 -4.08 10.30
N VAL A 48 -4.34 -3.43 9.13
CA VAL A 48 -5.48 -2.95 8.33
C VAL A 48 -6.14 -4.13 7.62
N PHE A 49 -5.35 -5.07 7.10
CA PHE A 49 -5.85 -6.32 6.52
C PHE A 49 -6.54 -7.19 7.58
N ASP A 50 -5.95 -7.27 8.77
CA ASP A 50 -6.46 -8.11 9.88
C ASP A 50 -7.67 -7.47 10.59
N ALA A 51 -7.95 -6.18 10.36
CA ALA A 51 -9.03 -5.47 11.03
C ALA A 51 -10.39 -5.68 10.35
N ALA A 52 -11.43 -5.66 11.19
CA ALA A 52 -12.82 -5.52 10.74
C ALA A 52 -13.01 -4.24 9.92
N PRO A 53 -13.88 -4.25 8.88
CA PRO A 53 -14.04 -3.13 7.94
C PRO A 53 -14.21 -1.76 8.60
N GLU A 54 -14.97 -1.68 9.70
CA GLU A 54 -15.32 -0.44 10.40
C GLU A 54 -14.11 0.19 11.10
N LYS A 55 -13.08 -0.59 11.40
CA LYS A 55 -11.84 -0.12 12.04
C LYS A 55 -10.78 0.32 11.03
N ARG A 56 -10.89 -0.10 9.77
CA ARG A 56 -9.88 0.14 8.73
C ARG A 56 -9.66 1.64 8.45
N PRO A 57 -10.69 2.50 8.34
CA PRO A 57 -10.47 3.93 8.08
C PRO A 57 -9.61 4.61 9.14
N ALA A 58 -9.88 4.34 10.43
CA ALA A 58 -9.10 4.90 11.53
C ALA A 58 -7.64 4.41 11.53
N LEU A 59 -7.41 3.15 11.17
CA LEU A 59 -6.06 2.59 11.06
C LEU A 59 -5.29 3.17 9.87
N MET A 60 -5.96 3.41 8.74
CA MET A 60 -5.40 4.08 7.57
C MET A 60 -5.06 5.54 7.85
N ALA A 61 -5.96 6.28 8.52
CA ALA A 61 -5.71 7.64 8.95
C ALA A 61 -4.44 7.74 9.82
N LYS A 62 -4.34 6.86 10.82
CA LYS A 62 -3.14 6.78 11.69
C LYS A 62 -1.88 6.40 10.92
N TYR A 63 -1.99 5.49 9.94
CA TYR A 63 -0.86 5.11 9.10
C TYR A 63 -0.31 6.30 8.32
N LEU A 64 -1.18 7.10 7.70
CA LEU A 64 -0.80 8.29 6.94
C LEU A 64 -0.17 9.38 7.83
N ASP A 65 -0.69 9.58 9.04
CA ASP A 65 -0.10 10.50 10.03
C ASP A 65 1.33 10.10 10.42
N GLU A 66 1.61 8.80 10.44
CA GLU A 66 2.93 8.26 10.82
C GLU A 66 3.85 8.04 9.62
N TRP A 67 3.35 8.13 8.37
CA TRP A 67 4.01 7.60 7.18
C TRP A 67 5.42 8.16 7.00
N TYR A 68 5.56 9.48 6.94
CA TYR A 68 6.86 10.14 6.69
C TYR A 68 7.91 9.78 7.76
N HIS A 69 7.54 9.88 9.03
CA HIS A 69 8.45 9.57 10.15
C HIS A 69 8.75 8.08 10.27
N ALA A 70 7.81 7.21 9.89
CA ALA A 70 8.03 5.77 9.82
C ALA A 70 8.98 5.40 8.67
N SER A 71 8.98 6.17 7.59
CA SER A 71 9.87 6.03 6.43
C SER A 71 11.28 6.62 6.63
N ARG A 72 11.66 7.08 7.83
CA ARG A 72 12.97 7.74 8.08
C ARG A 72 14.23 6.92 7.77
N ARG A 73 14.08 5.61 7.50
CA ARG A 73 15.18 4.71 7.10
C ARG A 73 15.17 4.41 5.59
N GLU A 74 14.21 4.94 4.86
CA GLU A 74 14.11 4.75 3.43
C GLU A 74 15.02 5.74 2.68
N PRO A 75 15.59 5.35 1.53
CA PRO A 75 16.51 6.20 0.77
C PRO A 75 15.89 7.51 0.27
N TYR A 76 14.56 7.60 0.25
CA TYR A 76 13.83 8.79 -0.20
C TYR A 76 13.60 9.84 0.88
N ILE A 77 13.91 9.56 2.15
CA ILE A 77 13.74 10.54 3.22
C ILE A 77 14.59 11.80 2.95
N ASP A 78 14.03 12.98 3.20
CA ASP A 78 14.67 14.30 3.03
C ASP A 78 15.23 14.61 1.63
N GLN A 79 14.91 13.79 0.63
CA GLN A 79 15.30 14.02 -0.77
C GLN A 79 14.78 15.35 -1.36
N HIS A 80 13.75 15.94 -0.75
CA HIS A 80 13.22 17.26 -1.11
C HIS A 80 14.15 18.42 -0.67
N ALA A 81 15.04 18.20 0.31
CA ALA A 81 15.90 19.22 0.92
C ALA A 81 17.34 19.23 0.37
N LEU A 82 17.65 18.40 -0.63
CA LEU A 82 18.99 18.33 -1.21
C LEU A 82 19.25 19.57 -2.10
N GLU A 83 20.23 20.39 -1.72
CA GLU A 83 20.52 21.69 -2.34
C GLU A 83 21.06 21.60 -3.79
N ASN A 84 21.71 20.50 -4.16
CA ASN A 84 22.42 20.35 -5.44
C ASN A 84 21.59 19.65 -6.54
N ARG A 85 20.27 19.86 -6.57
CA ARG A 85 19.37 19.07 -7.41
C ARG A 85 18.99 19.82 -8.69
N THR A 86 19.11 19.15 -9.82
CA THR A 86 18.17 19.38 -10.91
C THR A 86 16.80 18.81 -10.48
N ASP A 87 15.73 19.45 -10.91
CA ASP A 87 14.31 19.06 -10.82
C ASP A 87 13.99 17.55 -11.07
N HIS A 88 14.90 16.79 -11.66
CA HIS A 88 14.72 15.39 -12.07
C HIS A 88 14.82 14.34 -10.95
N PHE A 89 15.13 14.71 -9.71
CA PHE A 89 15.46 13.71 -8.68
C PHE A 89 14.44 13.58 -7.55
N PHE A 90 13.44 14.46 -7.44
CA PHE A 90 12.38 14.37 -6.43
C PHE A 90 10.99 14.39 -7.08
N TYR A 91 10.30 13.25 -7.02
CA TYR A 91 8.99 13.06 -7.65
C TYR A 91 7.81 13.33 -6.71
N GLY A 92 8.07 13.89 -5.52
CA GLY A 92 7.09 14.02 -4.46
C GLY A 92 7.08 12.83 -3.50
N TYR A 93 6.34 12.99 -2.41
CA TYR A 93 6.09 11.95 -1.42
C TYR A 93 4.71 11.34 -1.64
N TRP A 94 4.68 10.08 -2.03
CA TRP A 94 3.46 9.37 -2.39
C TRP A 94 3.43 7.99 -1.74
N SER A 95 2.44 7.76 -0.87
CA SER A 95 2.14 6.45 -0.32
C SER A 95 1.25 5.69 -1.29
N TRP A 96 1.86 5.11 -2.32
CA TRP A 96 1.16 4.31 -3.33
C TRP A 96 0.48 3.09 -2.71
N GLU A 97 1.14 2.48 -1.73
CA GLU A 97 0.59 1.37 -0.95
C GLU A 97 -0.67 1.74 -0.19
N ALA A 98 -0.82 2.98 0.30
CA ALA A 98 -2.04 3.38 1.01
C ALA A 98 -3.26 3.42 0.08
N ALA A 99 -3.09 3.88 -1.17
CA ALA A 99 -4.16 3.81 -2.16
C ALA A 99 -4.45 2.38 -2.57
N ALA A 100 -3.42 1.56 -2.82
CA ALA A 100 -3.61 0.15 -3.15
C ALA A 100 -4.40 -0.60 -2.07
N VAL A 101 -4.05 -0.40 -0.79
CA VAL A 101 -4.78 -1.01 0.34
C VAL A 101 -6.20 -0.46 0.47
N THR A 102 -6.39 0.86 0.33
CA THR A 102 -7.74 1.47 0.36
C THR A 102 -8.64 0.85 -0.69
N TRP A 103 -8.14 0.78 -1.92
CA TRP A 103 -8.88 0.27 -3.06
C TRP A 103 -9.19 -1.22 -2.90
N LEU A 104 -8.17 -2.02 -2.57
CA LEU A 104 -8.30 -3.48 -2.48
C LEU A 104 -9.28 -3.91 -1.38
N LEU A 105 -9.26 -3.21 -0.25
CA LEU A 105 -10.12 -3.52 0.91
C LEU A 105 -11.44 -2.74 0.91
N ASN A 106 -11.73 -2.00 -0.17
CA ASN A 106 -12.90 -1.13 -0.33
C ASN A 106 -13.15 -0.24 0.90
N ILE A 107 -12.10 0.42 1.39
CA ILE A 107 -12.16 1.28 2.57
C ILE A 107 -12.78 2.63 2.18
N ASP A 108 -13.72 3.13 3.00
CA ASP A 108 -14.16 4.52 2.92
C ASP A 108 -13.02 5.45 3.38
N ASP A 109 -12.49 6.22 2.45
CA ASP A 109 -11.36 7.12 2.63
C ASP A 109 -11.77 8.54 2.99
N SER A 110 -13.06 8.83 3.15
CA SER A 110 -13.60 10.15 3.50
C SER A 110 -12.86 10.82 4.66
N SER A 111 -12.51 10.05 5.70
CA SER A 111 -11.84 10.55 6.91
C SER A 111 -10.35 10.88 6.76
N TYR A 112 -9.69 10.44 5.69
CA TYR A 112 -8.24 10.65 5.50
C TYR A 112 -7.84 11.08 4.10
N ARG A 113 -8.81 11.36 3.21
CA ARG A 113 -8.59 11.74 1.81
C ARG A 113 -7.69 12.96 1.63
N ASP A 114 -7.74 13.89 2.58
CA ASP A 114 -6.97 15.14 2.53
C ASP A 114 -5.64 15.06 3.29
N LYS A 115 -5.27 13.90 3.84
CA LYS A 115 -3.99 13.73 4.53
C LYS A 115 -2.82 13.79 3.54
N PRO A 116 -1.65 14.30 3.98
CA PRO A 116 -0.44 14.27 3.18
C PRO A 116 -0.10 12.87 2.67
N PHE A 117 0.59 12.82 1.53
CA PHE A 117 1.12 11.60 0.89
C PHE A 117 0.08 10.64 0.32
N TYR A 118 -1.21 10.82 0.65
CA TYR A 118 -2.29 9.99 0.14
C TYR A 118 -2.63 10.36 -1.32
N PRO A 119 -2.50 9.44 -2.29
CA PRO A 119 -2.75 9.75 -3.69
C PRO A 119 -4.26 9.64 -4.00
N ARG A 120 -5.06 10.59 -3.48
CA ARG A 120 -6.52 10.62 -3.64
C ARG A 120 -6.97 10.59 -5.10
N ASP A 121 -6.23 11.25 -5.99
CA ASP A 121 -6.62 11.37 -7.40
C ASP A 121 -6.44 10.02 -8.12
N LEU A 122 -5.45 9.21 -7.70
CA LEU A 122 -5.31 7.82 -8.15
C LEU A 122 -6.48 6.96 -7.68
N MET A 123 -6.94 7.16 -6.44
CA MET A 123 -8.12 6.47 -5.91
C MET A 123 -9.40 6.84 -6.65
N ASP A 124 -9.59 8.12 -6.98
CA ASP A 124 -10.71 8.57 -7.79
C ASP A 124 -10.69 7.94 -9.19
N PHE A 125 -9.51 7.90 -9.81
CA PHE A 125 -9.32 7.24 -11.09
C PHE A 125 -9.66 5.75 -11.01
N ALA A 126 -9.16 5.04 -10.00
CA ALA A 126 -9.40 3.63 -9.80
C ALA A 126 -10.89 3.29 -9.54
N ARG A 127 -11.65 4.17 -8.87
CA ARG A 127 -13.09 4.01 -8.64
C ARG A 127 -13.94 4.27 -9.88
N ARG A 128 -13.47 5.13 -10.79
CA ARG A 128 -14.16 5.45 -12.06
C ARG A 128 -13.90 4.43 -13.16
N THR A 129 -12.85 3.64 -13.00
CA THR A 129 -12.46 2.64 -14.01
C THR A 129 -13.17 1.32 -13.70
N PRO A 130 -13.97 0.77 -14.63
CA PRO A 130 -14.56 -0.56 -14.47
C PRO A 130 -13.45 -1.57 -14.25
N ASN A 131 -13.56 -2.39 -13.21
CA ASN A 131 -12.54 -3.38 -12.90
C ASN A 131 -13.07 -4.80 -13.12
N ASP A 132 -12.74 -5.38 -14.28
CA ASP A 132 -13.03 -6.79 -14.59
C ASP A 132 -12.20 -7.78 -13.73
N ALA A 133 -11.18 -7.28 -13.02
CA ALA A 133 -10.29 -8.06 -12.16
C ALA A 133 -10.51 -7.85 -10.65
N ALA A 134 -11.40 -6.93 -10.22
CA ALA A 134 -11.63 -6.70 -8.79
C ALA A 134 -12.15 -7.97 -8.15
N PRO A 135 -11.66 -8.37 -6.96
CA PRO A 135 -12.38 -9.36 -6.17
C PRO A 135 -13.80 -8.84 -5.95
N SER A 136 -14.78 -9.69 -6.25
CA SER A 136 -16.19 -9.39 -6.00
C SER A 136 -16.36 -8.85 -4.59
N SER A 137 -17.12 -7.77 -4.42
CA SER A 137 -17.37 -7.09 -3.14
C SER A 137 -18.14 -7.94 -2.11
N ALA A 138 -18.24 -9.25 -2.32
CA ALA A 138 -18.91 -10.18 -1.43
C ALA A 138 -18.00 -10.44 -0.22
N PRO A 139 -18.48 -10.24 1.02
CA PRO A 139 -17.75 -10.63 2.21
C PRO A 139 -17.54 -12.16 2.21
N PRO A 140 -16.42 -12.66 2.74
CA PRO A 140 -16.25 -14.10 2.93
C PRO A 140 -17.35 -14.60 3.89
N LEU A 141 -18.02 -15.70 3.48
CA LEU A 141 -19.01 -16.44 4.28
C LEU A 141 -18.40 -17.02 5.55
#